data_AF-A0A673IHM9-F1
#
_entry.id   AF-A0A673IHM9-F1
#
_cell.length_a   1.000
_cell.length_b   1.000
_cell.length_c   1.000
_cell.angle_alpha   90.00
_cell.angle_beta   90.00
_cell.angle_gamma   90.00
#
_symmetry.space_group_name_H-M   'P 1'
#
loop_
_entity.id
_entity.type
_entity.pdbx_description
1 polymer ?
#
loop_
_entity_poly.entity_id
_entity_poly.type
_entity_poly.pdbx_seq_one_letter_code
_entity_poly.pdbx_strand_id
1 'polypeptide(L)'
;MGIQRAAVINVSSVLGSVQLNWGEGASYKSYAYRASKSALNMVTRCLAMDLEAEKILCVALHPGWVRTDMGGPTAPLSPEESISSVLSVISGLTEKHHGGYVDYTGKGLPW
;
A
#
# COMPACT_ATOMS: atom_id res chain seq x y z
N MET A 1 1.35 -2.84 18.99
CA MET A 1 1.54 -3.71 17.79
C MET A 1 2.79 -3.32 17.00
N GLY A 2 3.40 -4.23 16.24
CA GLY A 2 4.56 -3.88 15.40
C GLY A 2 5.16 -5.06 14.62
N ILE A 3 6.02 -4.74 13.64
CA ILE A 3 6.62 -5.71 12.70
C ILE A 3 7.49 -6.78 13.39
N GLN A 4 8.03 -6.47 14.57
CA GLN A 4 8.87 -7.38 15.37
C GLN A 4 8.10 -8.58 15.97
N ARG A 5 6.76 -8.58 15.93
CA ARG A 5 5.93 -9.69 16.41
C ARG A 5 5.25 -10.43 15.25
N ALA A 6 4.34 -9.74 14.57
CA ALA A 6 3.59 -10.27 13.44
C ALA A 6 2.95 -9.11 12.68
N ALA A 7 3.01 -9.15 11.36
CA ALA A 7 2.33 -8.19 10.50
C ALA A 7 1.86 -8.82 9.19
N VAL A 8 0.77 -8.27 8.65
CA VAL A 8 0.27 -8.52 7.31
C VAL A 8 0.44 -7.23 6.52
N ILE A 9 1.30 -7.28 5.48
CA ILE A 9 1.54 -6.14 4.59
C ILE A 9 0.92 -6.45 3.24
N ASN A 10 -0.18 -5.77 2.93
CA ASN A 10 -0.87 -5.91 1.65
C ASN A 10 -0.27 -4.95 0.63
N VAL A 11 0.37 -5.48 -0.41
CA VAL A 11 0.92 -4.68 -1.52
C VAL A 11 -0.24 -4.12 -2.36
N SER A 12 -0.66 -2.91 -2.01
CA SER A 12 -1.71 -2.15 -2.68
C SER A 12 -1.12 -1.22 -3.76
N SER A 13 -1.86 -0.20 -4.18
CA SER A 13 -1.43 0.76 -5.20
C SER A 13 -2.17 2.06 -5.02
N VAL A 14 -1.51 3.22 -5.24
CA VAL A 14 -2.16 4.55 -5.20
C VAL A 14 -3.39 4.61 -6.11
N LEU A 15 -3.46 3.78 -7.15
CA LEU A 15 -4.62 3.64 -8.04
C LEU A 15 -5.86 3.03 -7.36
N GLY A 16 -5.72 2.46 -6.17
CA GLY A 16 -6.80 2.01 -5.30
C GLY A 16 -7.31 3.07 -4.32
N SER A 17 -6.75 4.29 -4.33
CA SER A 17 -7.30 5.41 -3.56
C SER A 17 -8.50 6.02 -4.29
N VAL A 18 -9.71 5.92 -3.76
CA VAL A 18 -10.88 6.56 -4.34
C VAL A 18 -10.71 8.08 -4.39
N GLN A 19 -10.07 8.67 -3.38
CA GLN A 19 -9.86 10.12 -3.30
C GLN A 19 -8.86 10.64 -4.34
N LEU A 20 -7.72 9.95 -4.54
CA LEU A 20 -6.68 10.41 -5.46
C LEU A 20 -7.00 10.14 -6.93
N ASN A 21 -7.94 9.23 -7.20
CA ASN A 21 -8.25 8.79 -8.56
C ASN A 21 -9.49 9.46 -9.14
N TRP A 22 -9.54 10.78 -8.95
CA TRP A 22 -10.53 11.70 -9.48
C TRP A 22 -9.84 12.83 -10.25
N GLY A 23 -10.52 13.43 -11.22
CA GLY A 23 -9.95 14.51 -12.04
C GLY A 23 -8.68 14.07 -12.79
N GLU A 24 -7.60 14.85 -12.69
CA GLU A 24 -6.32 14.55 -13.35
C GLU A 24 -5.68 13.23 -12.89
N GLY A 25 -5.93 12.80 -11.64
CA GLY A 25 -5.45 11.52 -11.10
C GLY A 25 -6.15 10.28 -11.71
N ALA A 26 -7.27 10.47 -12.42
CA ALA A 26 -8.00 9.40 -13.10
C ALA A 26 -7.44 9.03 -14.48
N SER A 27 -6.30 9.60 -14.89
CA SER A 27 -5.71 9.44 -16.23
C SER A 27 -5.38 7.99 -16.63
N TYR A 28 -5.00 7.14 -15.67
CA TYR A 28 -4.74 5.73 -15.93
C TYR A 28 -6.05 4.92 -16.05
N LYS A 29 -6.29 4.30 -17.21
CA LYS A 29 -7.56 3.61 -17.52
C LYS A 29 -7.47 2.11 -17.25
N SER A 30 -7.70 1.69 -16.00
CA SER A 30 -7.85 0.29 -15.66
C SER A 30 -8.85 0.08 -14.52
N TYR A 31 -10.12 -0.13 -14.85
CA TYR A 31 -11.19 -0.28 -13.86
C TYR A 31 -10.98 -1.50 -12.95
N ALA A 32 -10.68 -2.67 -13.53
CA ALA A 32 -10.49 -3.90 -12.77
C ALA A 32 -9.30 -3.81 -11.80
N TYR A 33 -8.20 -3.20 -12.22
CA TYR A 33 -7.04 -3.00 -11.34
C TYR A 33 -7.35 -2.02 -10.20
N ARG A 34 -7.95 -0.87 -10.51
CA ARG A 34 -8.36 0.13 -9.51
C ARG A 34 -9.33 -0.45 -8.50
N ALA A 35 -10.37 -1.14 -8.98
CA ALA A 35 -11.37 -1.78 -8.14
C ALA A 35 -10.77 -2.85 -7.24
N SER A 36 -9.89 -3.72 -7.76
CA SER A 36 -9.26 -4.77 -6.94
C SER A 36 -8.34 -4.20 -5.85
N LYS A 37 -7.58 -3.14 -6.14
CA LYS A 37 -6.74 -2.46 -5.14
C LYS A 37 -7.56 -1.67 -4.12
N SER A 38 -8.68 -1.07 -4.53
CA SER A 38 -9.65 -0.44 -3.61
C SER A 38 -10.32 -1.48 -2.70
N ALA A 39 -10.66 -2.66 -3.23
CA ALA A 39 -11.19 -3.77 -2.44
C ALA A 39 -10.14 -4.31 -1.45
N LEU A 40 -8.88 -4.45 -1.87
CA LEU A 40 -7.78 -4.85 -0.98
C LEU A 40 -7.55 -3.84 0.16
N ASN A 41 -7.74 -2.55 -0.11
CA ASN A 41 -7.71 -1.52 0.92
C ASN A 41 -8.81 -1.75 1.98
N MET A 42 -10.04 -2.06 1.57
CA MET A 42 -11.12 -2.45 2.49
C MET A 42 -10.78 -3.73 3.27
N VAL A 43 -10.28 -4.77 2.60
CA VAL A 43 -9.84 -6.02 3.25
C VAL A 43 -8.79 -5.72 4.34
N THR A 44 -7.84 -4.82 4.07
CA THR A 44 -6.84 -4.41 5.05
C THR A 44 -7.47 -3.75 6.29
N ARG A 45 -8.49 -2.90 6.09
CA ARG A 45 -9.22 -2.26 7.20
C ARG A 45 -9.98 -3.27 8.06
N CYS A 46 -10.63 -4.24 7.44
CA CYS A 46 -11.33 -5.32 8.15
C CYS A 46 -10.34 -6.21 8.91
N LEU A 47 -9.27 -6.67 8.25
CA LEU A 47 -8.24 -7.49 8.89
C LEU A 47 -7.57 -6.79 10.06
N ALA A 48 -7.36 -5.48 9.97
CA ALA A 48 -6.85 -4.69 11.08
C ALA A 48 -7.77 -4.81 12.30
N MET A 49 -9.06 -4.50 12.13
CA MET A 49 -10.05 -4.63 13.21
C MET A 49 -10.13 -6.05 13.78
N ASP A 50 -10.16 -7.06 12.91
CA ASP A 50 -10.30 -8.47 13.33
C ASP A 50 -9.08 -8.96 14.12
N LEU A 51 -7.87 -8.51 13.75
CA LEU A 51 -6.61 -9.00 14.32
C LEU A 51 -6.01 -8.10 15.42
N GLU A 52 -6.72 -7.05 15.81
CA GLU A 52 -6.32 -6.08 16.84
C GLU A 52 -6.07 -6.80 18.20
N ALA A 53 -6.96 -7.70 18.60
CA ALA A 53 -6.87 -8.45 19.85
C ALA A 53 -5.63 -9.37 19.87
N GLU A 54 -5.31 -9.99 18.73
CA GLU A 54 -4.07 -10.75 18.60
C GLU A 54 -2.85 -9.86 18.40
N LYS A 55 -2.95 -8.53 18.37
CA LYS A 55 -1.82 -7.60 18.17
C LYS A 55 -1.04 -7.84 16.86
N ILE A 56 -1.72 -8.23 15.77
CA ILE A 56 -1.09 -8.40 14.44
C ILE A 56 -1.26 -7.11 13.65
N LEU A 57 -0.16 -6.51 13.22
CA LEU A 57 -0.19 -5.26 12.48
C LEU A 57 -0.69 -5.48 11.04
N CYS A 58 -1.71 -4.75 10.58
CA CYS A 58 -2.18 -4.82 9.19
C CYS A 58 -2.03 -3.46 8.50
N VAL A 59 -1.36 -3.42 7.33
CA VAL A 59 -1.11 -2.17 6.58
C VAL A 59 -1.21 -2.42 5.08
N ALA A 60 -1.83 -1.47 4.37
CA ALA A 60 -1.81 -1.42 2.91
C ALA A 60 -0.62 -0.55 2.48
N LEU A 61 0.15 -1.01 1.49
CA LEU A 61 1.36 -0.33 1.06
C LEU A 61 1.39 -0.16 -0.46
N HIS A 62 1.58 1.07 -0.93
CA HIS A 62 1.86 1.35 -2.33
C HIS A 62 3.38 1.35 -2.59
N PRO A 63 3.92 0.45 -3.44
CA PRO A 63 5.38 0.32 -3.65
C PRO A 63 5.99 1.39 -4.58
N GLY A 64 5.21 2.40 -4.98
CA GLY A 64 5.58 3.30 -6.07
C GLY A 64 5.25 2.71 -7.45
N TRP A 65 5.64 3.42 -8.52
CA TRP A 65 5.55 2.94 -9.90
C TRP A 65 6.93 2.37 -10.31
N VAL A 66 6.99 1.04 -10.47
CA VAL A 66 8.25 0.28 -10.52
C VAL A 66 8.45 -0.36 -11.89
N ARG A 67 9.68 -0.29 -12.44
CA ARG A 67 10.10 -0.89 -13.72
C ARG A 67 10.10 -2.41 -13.63
N THR A 68 8.93 -2.98 -13.86
CA THR A 68 8.63 -4.40 -13.93
C THR A 68 7.77 -4.64 -15.17
N ASP A 69 7.46 -5.89 -15.51
CA ASP A 69 6.55 -6.20 -16.62
C ASP A 69 5.19 -5.49 -16.47
N MET A 70 4.68 -5.37 -15.24
CA MET A 70 3.41 -4.70 -14.95
C MET A 70 3.52 -3.16 -14.99
N GLY A 71 4.66 -2.60 -14.56
CA GLY A 71 4.87 -1.15 -14.53
C GLY A 71 5.33 -0.56 -15.86
N GLY A 72 5.94 -1.37 -16.73
CA GLY A 72 6.50 -0.94 -18.00
C GLY A 72 7.83 -0.19 -17.87
N PRO A 73 8.50 0.07 -19.01
CA PRO A 73 9.86 0.61 -19.04
C PRO A 73 9.96 2.07 -18.60
N THR A 74 8.86 2.82 -18.65
CA THR A 74 8.82 4.26 -18.29
C THR A 74 8.60 4.51 -16.80
N ALA A 75 8.47 3.46 -15.98
CA ALA A 75 8.28 3.62 -14.56
C ALA A 75 9.51 4.30 -13.91
N PRO A 76 9.32 5.21 -12.96
CA PRO A 76 10.42 6.02 -12.40
C PRO A 76 11.34 5.23 -11.47
N LEU A 77 10.87 4.19 -10.80
CA LEU A 77 11.65 3.42 -9.83
C LEU A 77 12.17 2.11 -10.42
N SER A 78 13.40 1.73 -10.08
CA SER A 78 13.89 0.36 -10.24
C SER A 78 13.25 -0.55 -9.19
N PRO A 79 13.21 -1.88 -9.41
CA PRO A 79 12.83 -2.84 -8.38
C PRO A 79 13.65 -2.69 -7.09
N GLU A 80 14.97 -2.48 -7.20
CA GLU A 80 15.91 -2.30 -6.09
C GLU A 80 15.63 -1.03 -5.28
N GLU A 81 15.36 0.09 -5.98
CA GLU A 81 14.99 1.37 -5.35
C GLU A 81 13.67 1.23 -4.58
N SER A 82 12.66 0.60 -5.20
CA SER A 82 11.36 0.36 -4.58
C SER A 82 11.49 -0.54 -3.35
N ILE A 83 12.10 -1.72 -3.47
CA ILE A 83 12.14 -2.69 -2.36
C ILE A 83 12.99 -2.18 -1.18
N SER A 84 14.09 -1.47 -1.45
CA SER A 84 14.91 -0.88 -0.39
C SER A 84 14.11 0.12 0.43
N SER A 85 13.35 0.98 -0.25
CA SER A 85 12.49 1.99 0.40
C SER A 85 11.32 1.32 1.14
N VAL A 86 10.67 0.33 0.54
CA VAL A 86 9.57 -0.43 1.16
C VAL A 86 10.03 -1.15 2.42
N LEU A 87 11.19 -1.81 2.40
CA LEU A 87 11.73 -2.48 3.58
C LEU A 87 12.07 -1.49 4.70
N SER A 88 12.60 -0.32 4.35
CA SER A 88 12.82 0.77 5.31
C SER A 88 11.51 1.22 5.96
N VAL A 89 10.46 1.46 5.17
CA VAL A 89 9.12 1.80 5.70
C VAL A 89 8.58 0.71 6.61
N ILE A 90 8.60 -0.55 6.15
CA ILE A 90 8.11 -1.71 6.93
C ILE A 90 8.83 -1.81 8.27
N SER A 91 10.15 -1.57 8.30
CA SER A 91 10.94 -1.60 9.54
C SER A 91 10.51 -0.53 10.57
N GLY A 92 9.96 0.59 10.10
CA GLY A 92 9.48 1.70 10.93
C GLY A 92 7.99 1.64 11.28
N LEU A 93 7.23 0.65 10.81
CA LEU A 93 5.79 0.58 11.09
C LEU A 93 5.51 0.23 12.56
N THR A 94 4.63 1.03 13.14
CA THR A 94 4.13 0.91 14.51
C THR A 94 2.61 0.79 14.52
N GLU A 95 2.01 0.57 15.70
CA GLU A 95 0.56 0.55 15.89
C GLU A 95 -0.18 1.79 15.37
N LYS A 96 0.48 2.94 15.27
CA LYS A 96 -0.11 4.16 14.64
C LYS A 96 -0.48 3.97 13.17
N HIS A 97 0.10 2.97 12.52
CA HIS A 97 -0.16 2.64 11.12
C HIS A 97 -1.18 1.51 10.97
N HIS A 98 -1.65 0.92 12.07
CA HIS A 98 -2.55 -0.22 12.02
C HIS A 98 -3.87 0.14 11.32
N GLY A 99 -4.26 -0.67 10.33
CA GLY A 99 -5.39 -0.39 9.45
C GLY A 99 -5.20 0.86 8.60
N GLY A 100 -3.94 1.27 8.37
CA GLY A 100 -3.55 2.44 7.60
C GLY A 100 -3.11 2.11 6.18
N TYR A 101 -2.84 3.16 5.42
CA TYR A 101 -2.41 3.12 4.03
C TYR A 101 -1.23 4.05 3.80
N VAL A 102 -0.11 3.53 3.33
CA VAL A 102 1.12 4.29 3.14
C VAL A 102 1.75 4.01 1.78
N ASP A 103 2.62 4.89 1.32
CA ASP A 103 3.49 4.63 0.17
C ASP A 103 4.88 4.15 0.57
N TYR A 104 5.70 3.83 -0.43
CA TYR A 104 7.08 3.35 -0.29
C TYR A 104 8.01 4.36 0.41
N THR A 105 7.60 5.62 0.60
CA THR A 105 8.33 6.63 1.37
C THR A 105 7.84 6.76 2.81
N GLY A 106 6.78 6.04 3.17
CA GLY A 106 6.14 6.07 4.49
C GLY A 106 5.09 7.16 4.62
N LYS A 107 4.80 7.91 3.54
CA LYS A 107 3.76 8.92 3.55
C LYS A 107 2.39 8.26 3.61
N GLY A 108 1.53 8.75 4.50
CA GLY A 108 0.13 8.35 4.56
C GLY A 108 -0.62 8.72 3.28
N LEU A 109 -1.37 7.76 2.73
CA LEU A 109 -2.22 7.94 1.57
C LEU A 109 -3.70 8.00 2.02
N PRO A 110 -4.52 8.86 1.41
CA PRO A 110 -5.96 8.77 1.57
C PRO A 110 -6.51 7.51 0.90
N TRP A 111 -7.67 7.05 1.36
CA TRP A 111 -8.37 5.89 0.80
C TRP A 111 -8.96 6.12 -0.58
#